data_AF-A0A968YDD7-F1
#
_entry.id   AF-A0A968YDD7-F1
#
_cell.length_a   1.000
_cell.length_b   1.000
_cell.length_c   1.000
_cell.angle_alpha   90.00
_cell.angle_beta   90.00
_cell.angle_gamma   90.00
#
_symmetry.space_group_name_H-M   'P 1'
#
loop_
_entity.id
_entity.type
_entity.pdbx_description
1 polymer ?
#
loop_
_entity_poly.entity_id
_entity_poly.type
_entity_poly.pdbx_seq_one_letter_code
_entity_poly.pdbx_strand_id
1 'polypeptide(L)'
;MNHRLIDRFRGLFLGVAVVENYLQENLHQNCFHLAADQDRSPLLLNPPRELGWSEAMATSTQALVRGEFLPPILGADCLDKDNEFARQIAKILPIGLFYHENLPRIQEQVCEQIFNEANREFKAGVIAVGIAIALLCCEQANPKTLISTLLRQEIVAGTLIHDHLTQVQKLLNTQASLTTVYAQLTSASSSPLSQAIASIALAFYCGLSTADSFGLTLRRFLQLPQPSLLSALLVSAMSGVLNSLKGIPLDWQTPLFMQSRNTEGSPLCRQNILSHSDHLLSLWFGYYTLGEGIPPHSLLEQSAVSAPIILRSRNKR
;
A
#
# COMPACT_ATOMS: atom_id res chain seq x y z
N MET A 1 18.12 -4.80 -8.00
CA MET A 1 17.40 -5.53 -9.07
C MET A 1 16.57 -4.51 -9.85
N ASN A 2 16.71 -4.42 -11.17
CA ASN A 2 15.91 -3.49 -11.99
C ASN A 2 14.56 -4.14 -12.33
N HIS A 3 13.58 -3.99 -11.44
CA HIS A 3 12.19 -4.35 -11.75
C HIS A 3 11.59 -3.29 -12.67
N ARG A 4 10.89 -3.73 -13.72
CA ARG A 4 10.13 -2.81 -14.59
C ARG A 4 9.05 -2.12 -13.77
N LEU A 5 8.73 -0.87 -14.11
CA LEU A 5 7.69 -0.09 -13.41
C LEU A 5 6.37 -0.87 -13.29
N ILE A 6 5.96 -1.56 -14.36
CA ILE A 6 4.76 -2.40 -14.36
C ILE A 6 4.81 -3.53 -13.32
N ASP A 7 5.97 -4.13 -13.10
CA ASP A 7 6.10 -5.22 -12.13
C ASP A 7 5.93 -4.70 -10.69
N ARG A 8 6.24 -3.42 -10.43
CA ARG A 8 6.06 -2.75 -9.14
C ARG A 8 4.60 -2.39 -8.88
N PHE A 9 3.91 -1.86 -9.90
CA PHE A 9 2.46 -1.61 -9.85
C PHE A 9 1.71 -2.91 -9.55
N ARG A 10 1.93 -3.94 -10.37
CA ARG A 10 1.34 -5.27 -10.17
C ARG A 10 1.73 -5.88 -8.82
N GLY A 11 2.98 -5.69 -8.41
CA GLY A 11 3.50 -6.17 -7.13
C GLY A 11 2.77 -5.59 -5.93
N LEU A 12 2.48 -4.28 -5.92
CA LEU A 12 1.70 -3.63 -4.86
C LEU A 12 0.30 -4.24 -4.76
N PHE A 13 -0.43 -4.27 -5.88
CA PHE A 13 -1.80 -4.77 -5.94
C PHE A 13 -1.90 -6.24 -5.53
N LEU A 14 -1.01 -7.06 -6.08
CA LEU A 14 -1.00 -8.48 -5.75
C LEU A 14 -0.52 -8.75 -4.33
N GLY A 15 0.47 -8.00 -3.82
CA GLY A 15 0.96 -8.13 -2.46
C GLY A 15 -0.14 -7.91 -1.44
N VAL A 16 -0.94 -6.86 -1.62
CA VAL A 16 -2.12 -6.58 -0.79
C VAL A 16 -3.15 -7.69 -0.90
N ALA A 17 -3.56 -8.07 -2.11
CA ALA A 17 -4.61 -9.06 -2.32
C ALA A 17 -4.26 -10.46 -1.75
N VAL A 18 -3.00 -10.86 -1.88
CA VAL A 18 -2.51 -12.12 -1.34
C VAL A 18 -2.61 -12.14 0.19
N VAL A 19 -2.20 -11.06 0.85
CA VAL A 19 -2.28 -10.97 2.31
C VAL A 19 -3.71 -10.83 2.79
N GLU A 20 -4.52 -10.05 2.09
CA GLU A 20 -5.96 -9.96 2.33
C GLU A 20 -6.62 -11.34 2.30
N ASN A 21 -6.36 -12.12 1.25
CA ASN A 21 -6.88 -13.48 1.12
C ASN A 21 -6.35 -14.40 2.22
N TYR A 22 -5.05 -14.33 2.53
CA TYR A 22 -4.45 -15.11 3.61
C TYR A 22 -5.10 -14.84 4.97
N LEU A 23 -5.37 -13.57 5.28
CA LEU A 23 -6.03 -13.19 6.53
C LEU A 23 -7.50 -13.63 6.56
N GLN A 24 -8.19 -13.60 5.41
CA GLN A 24 -9.58 -14.06 5.28
C GLN A 24 -9.71 -15.58 5.36
N GLU A 25 -8.79 -16.36 4.78
CA GLU A 25 -8.87 -17.83 4.80
C GLU A 25 -8.49 -18.43 6.15
N ASN A 26 -7.57 -17.80 6.88
CA ASN A 26 -7.23 -18.21 8.26
C ASN A 26 -8.40 -18.00 9.25
N LEU A 27 -9.48 -17.31 8.86
CA LEU A 27 -10.75 -17.28 9.60
C LEU A 27 -11.56 -18.55 9.44
N HIS A 28 -11.42 -19.24 8.31
CA HIS A 28 -12.36 -20.25 7.88
C HIS A 28 -11.88 -21.67 8.10
N GLN A 29 -10.56 -21.96 8.05
CA GLN A 29 -9.97 -23.25 8.48
C GLN A 29 -8.44 -23.32 8.29
N ASN A 30 -7.80 -24.20 9.07
CA ASN A 30 -6.37 -24.56 9.12
C ASN A 30 -5.77 -25.14 7.79
N CYS A 31 -5.98 -24.52 6.63
CA CYS A 31 -5.55 -25.10 5.35
C CYS A 31 -4.16 -24.69 4.82
N PHE A 32 -3.42 -23.82 5.52
CA PHE A 32 -2.00 -23.63 5.23
C PHE A 32 -1.15 -24.35 6.27
N HIS A 33 -0.59 -25.50 5.89
CA HIS A 33 0.58 -26.09 6.54
C HIS A 33 1.82 -25.22 6.24
N LEU A 34 1.82 -24.00 6.75
CA LEU A 34 3.08 -23.38 7.16
C LEU A 34 3.48 -24.15 8.43
N ALA A 35 4.69 -24.71 8.39
CA ALA A 35 5.23 -25.60 9.43
C ALA A 35 4.76 -25.19 10.83
N ALA A 36 4.25 -26.18 11.55
CA ALA A 36 3.83 -26.07 12.94
C ALA A 36 4.91 -25.38 13.76
N ASP A 37 4.63 -24.14 14.17
CA ASP A 37 5.26 -23.56 15.35
C ASP A 37 4.19 -22.78 16.13
N GLN A 38 4.17 -23.01 17.43
CA GLN A 38 2.96 -23.04 18.26
C GLN A 38 2.54 -21.70 18.87
N ASP A 39 3.09 -20.57 18.44
CA ASP A 39 2.72 -19.25 18.95
C ASP A 39 1.98 -18.42 17.89
N ARG A 40 0.66 -18.66 17.76
CA ARG A 40 -0.22 -17.80 16.93
C ARG A 40 -0.60 -16.56 17.74
N SER A 41 -0.21 -15.38 17.25
CA SER A 41 -0.53 -14.10 17.86
C SER A 41 -2.04 -13.79 17.91
N PRO A 42 -2.55 -13.21 19.01
CA PRO A 42 -3.98 -13.07 19.30
C PRO A 42 -4.81 -12.21 18.33
N LEU A 43 -4.24 -11.34 17.50
CA LEU A 43 -5.03 -10.52 16.57
C LEU A 43 -5.57 -11.28 15.34
N LEU A 44 -5.03 -12.47 15.03
CA LEU A 44 -5.53 -13.28 13.92
C LEU A 44 -6.72 -14.18 14.29
N LEU A 45 -7.20 -14.11 15.54
CA LEU A 45 -8.26 -15.00 15.99
C LEU A 45 -9.60 -14.71 15.32
N ASN A 46 -9.88 -13.47 14.90
CA ASN A 46 -11.12 -13.09 14.18
C ASN A 46 -11.00 -11.79 13.35
N PRO A 47 -10.16 -11.68 12.28
CA PRO A 47 -10.33 -10.60 11.32
C PRO A 47 -11.78 -10.47 10.77
N PRO A 48 -12.22 -9.27 10.37
CA PRO A 48 -13.55 -9.11 9.79
C PRO A 48 -13.68 -9.92 8.49
N ARG A 49 -14.88 -10.45 8.24
CA ARG A 49 -15.16 -11.34 7.09
C ARG A 49 -14.81 -10.73 5.73
N GLU A 50 -14.86 -9.41 5.63
CA GLU A 50 -14.51 -8.67 4.42
C GLU A 50 -13.56 -7.54 4.81
N LEU A 51 -12.27 -7.75 4.54
CA LEU A 51 -11.25 -6.71 4.71
C LEU A 51 -11.47 -5.59 3.68
N GLY A 52 -11.78 -5.93 2.43
CA GLY A 52 -12.17 -4.98 1.39
C GLY A 52 -11.02 -4.07 0.93
N TRP A 53 -9.77 -4.50 1.07
CA TRP A 53 -8.60 -3.68 0.70
C TRP A 53 -8.42 -3.62 -0.81
N SER A 54 -8.50 -4.78 -1.48
CA SER A 54 -8.40 -4.88 -2.94
C SER A 54 -9.55 -4.15 -3.63
N GLU A 55 -10.77 -4.23 -3.07
CA GLU A 55 -11.93 -3.48 -3.54
C GLU A 55 -11.74 -1.96 -3.36
N ALA A 56 -11.21 -1.52 -2.21
CA ALA A 56 -10.91 -0.12 -1.95
C ALA A 56 -9.86 0.42 -2.94
N MET A 57 -8.81 -0.36 -3.23
CA MET A 57 -7.81 -0.03 -4.24
C MET A 57 -8.40 0.02 -5.66
N ALA A 58 -9.26 -0.92 -6.00
CA ALA A 58 -9.98 -0.94 -7.28
C ALA A 58 -10.85 0.31 -7.45
N THR A 59 -11.62 0.67 -6.42
CA THR A 59 -12.46 1.87 -6.40
C THR A 59 -11.63 3.14 -6.59
N SER A 60 -10.51 3.26 -5.86
CA SER A 60 -9.59 4.40 -6.01
C SER A 60 -8.99 4.48 -7.40
N THR A 61 -8.60 3.33 -7.97
CA THR A 61 -8.10 3.26 -9.35
C THR A 61 -9.16 3.74 -10.35
N GLN A 62 -10.41 3.30 -10.20
CA GLN A 62 -11.50 3.71 -11.08
C GLN A 62 -11.80 5.22 -10.97
N ALA A 63 -11.76 5.79 -9.77
CA ALA A 63 -11.92 7.23 -9.56
C ALA A 63 -10.80 8.02 -10.27
N LEU A 64 -9.54 7.59 -10.11
CA LEU A 64 -8.40 8.18 -10.83
C LEU A 64 -8.57 8.10 -12.36
N VAL A 65 -9.04 6.96 -12.88
CA VAL A 65 -9.32 6.75 -14.31
C VAL A 65 -10.41 7.69 -14.83
N ARG A 66 -11.44 7.96 -14.03
CA ARG A 66 -12.52 8.88 -14.40
C ARG A 66 -12.17 10.35 -14.20
N GLY A 67 -11.02 10.64 -13.58
CA GLY A 67 -10.69 12.00 -13.15
C GLY A 67 -11.64 12.51 -12.05
N GLU A 68 -12.28 11.60 -11.33
CA GLU A 68 -13.19 11.91 -10.23
C GLU A 68 -12.40 12.07 -8.94
N PHE A 69 -12.76 13.07 -8.14
CA PHE A 69 -12.32 13.14 -6.76
C PHE A 69 -13.07 12.08 -5.96
N LEU A 70 -12.33 11.22 -5.26
CA LEU A 70 -12.93 10.40 -4.22
C LEU A 70 -13.53 11.34 -3.16
N PRO A 71 -14.76 11.09 -2.68
CA PRO A 71 -15.31 11.85 -1.57
C PRO A 71 -14.34 11.80 -0.37
N PRO A 72 -14.33 12.80 0.52
CA PRO A 72 -13.52 12.73 1.73
C PRO A 72 -13.99 11.55 2.59
N ILE A 73 -13.10 10.62 2.94
CA ILE A 73 -13.48 9.38 3.65
C ILE A 73 -12.82 9.22 5.04
N LEU A 74 -11.74 9.94 5.34
CA LEU A 74 -10.91 9.67 6.54
C LEU A 74 -11.26 10.53 7.76
N GLY A 75 -12.25 10.12 8.57
CA GLY A 75 -12.69 10.79 9.81
C GLY A 75 -11.92 10.34 11.04
N ALA A 76 -11.86 11.16 12.11
CA ALA A 76 -11.21 10.76 13.36
C ALA A 76 -11.77 9.44 13.91
N ASP A 77 -13.07 9.20 13.72
CA ASP A 77 -13.78 7.99 14.12
C ASP A 77 -13.28 6.69 13.44
N CYS A 78 -12.52 6.80 12.33
CA CYS A 78 -11.93 5.61 11.68
C CYS A 78 -10.74 5.05 12.46
N LEU A 79 -10.08 5.85 13.31
CA LEU A 79 -8.90 5.44 14.07
C LEU A 79 -9.20 4.35 15.10
N ASP A 80 -10.44 4.30 15.60
CA ASP A 80 -10.89 3.29 16.57
C ASP A 80 -11.16 1.92 15.91
N LYS A 81 -11.25 1.88 14.57
CA LYS A 81 -11.54 0.69 13.79
C LYS A 81 -10.39 0.41 12.82
N ASP A 82 -9.39 -0.32 13.30
CA ASP A 82 -8.17 -0.66 12.55
C ASP A 82 -8.43 -1.15 11.10
N ASN A 83 -9.45 -1.99 10.87
CA ASN A 83 -9.83 -2.40 9.52
C ASN A 83 -10.38 -1.26 8.64
N GLU A 84 -11.22 -0.39 9.20
CA GLU A 84 -11.79 0.74 8.46
C GLU A 84 -10.66 1.71 8.07
N PHE A 85 -9.75 1.98 9.00
CA PHE A 85 -8.59 2.79 8.70
C PHE A 85 -7.70 2.15 7.64
N ALA A 86 -7.42 0.84 7.74
CA ALA A 86 -6.71 0.09 6.70
C ALA A 86 -7.41 0.20 5.32
N ARG A 87 -8.73 0.03 5.24
CA ARG A 87 -9.49 0.21 3.99
C ARG A 87 -9.31 1.61 3.39
N GLN A 88 -9.29 2.64 4.22
CA GLN A 88 -9.06 3.99 3.73
C GLN A 88 -7.62 4.20 3.25
N ILE A 89 -6.63 3.69 3.99
CA ILE A 89 -5.23 3.72 3.55
C ILE A 89 -5.04 2.94 2.25
N ALA A 90 -5.78 1.85 2.03
CA ALA A 90 -5.74 1.10 0.78
C ALA A 90 -6.14 1.98 -0.43
N LYS A 91 -7.07 2.94 -0.28
CA LYS A 91 -7.42 3.89 -1.34
C LYS A 91 -6.29 4.88 -1.67
N ILE A 92 -5.37 5.12 -0.73
CA ILE A 92 -4.22 6.02 -0.93
C ILE A 92 -3.11 5.35 -1.74
N LEU A 93 -2.98 4.02 -1.66
CA LEU A 93 -1.89 3.29 -2.33
C LEU A 93 -1.87 3.51 -3.87
N PRO A 94 -3.00 3.42 -4.60
CA PRO A 94 -3.03 3.74 -6.03
C PRO A 94 -2.65 5.20 -6.36
N ILE A 95 -2.97 6.16 -5.48
CA ILE A 95 -2.59 7.58 -5.66
C ILE A 95 -1.07 7.72 -5.59
N GLY A 96 -0.43 7.06 -4.62
CA GLY A 96 1.02 7.04 -4.49
C GLY A 96 1.71 6.42 -5.71
N LEU A 97 1.13 5.36 -6.30
CA LEU A 97 1.62 4.78 -7.56
C LEU A 97 1.41 5.74 -8.74
N PHE A 98 0.21 6.32 -8.88
CA PHE A 98 -0.13 7.15 -10.03
C PHE A 98 0.69 8.45 -10.07
N TYR A 99 0.85 9.12 -8.94
CA TYR A 99 1.60 10.36 -8.85
C TYR A 99 3.04 10.16 -8.35
N HIS A 100 3.65 8.99 -8.57
CA HIS A 100 4.96 8.66 -8.01
C HIS A 100 6.10 9.62 -8.42
N GLU A 101 5.97 10.31 -9.56
CA GLU A 101 6.90 11.34 -10.04
C GLU A 101 6.53 12.77 -9.59
N ASN A 102 5.39 12.97 -8.93
CA ASN A 102 4.87 14.27 -8.54
C ASN A 102 4.38 14.25 -7.07
N LEU A 103 5.33 14.33 -6.13
CA LEU A 103 5.03 14.30 -4.69
C LEU A 103 4.07 15.41 -4.24
N PRO A 104 4.16 16.67 -4.70
CA PRO A 104 3.17 17.70 -4.38
C PRO A 104 1.74 17.28 -4.74
N ARG A 105 1.55 16.61 -5.88
CA ARG A 105 0.23 16.12 -6.30
C ARG A 105 -0.29 15.01 -5.40
N ILE A 106 0.58 14.15 -4.84
CA ILE A 106 0.17 13.20 -3.79
C ILE A 106 -0.34 13.95 -2.56
N GLN A 107 0.37 14.98 -2.11
CA GLN A 107 -0.05 15.76 -0.94
C GLN A 107 -1.41 16.41 -1.16
N GLU A 108 -1.62 17.03 -2.31
CA GLU A 108 -2.89 17.65 -2.72
C GLU A 108 -4.03 16.62 -2.71
N GLN A 109 -3.84 15.50 -3.42
CA GLN A 109 -4.89 14.47 -3.59
C GLN A 109 -5.21 13.73 -2.29
N VAL A 110 -4.20 13.48 -1.45
CA VAL A 110 -4.42 12.88 -0.13
C VAL A 110 -5.13 13.88 0.79
N CYS A 111 -4.76 15.16 0.76
CA CYS A 111 -5.44 16.20 1.54
C CYS A 111 -6.92 16.35 1.12
N GLU A 112 -7.24 16.26 -0.16
CA GLU A 112 -8.62 16.32 -0.65
C GLU A 112 -9.47 15.12 -0.22
N GLN A 113 -8.84 13.95 0.01
CA GLN A 113 -9.52 12.73 0.47
C GLN A 113 -9.64 12.61 1.99
N ILE A 114 -8.86 13.40 2.72
CA ILE A 114 -8.94 13.50 4.16
C ILE A 114 -9.90 14.65 4.52
N PHE A 115 -10.74 14.50 5.56
CA PHE A 115 -11.60 15.62 5.96
C PHE A 115 -10.77 16.88 6.22
N ASN A 116 -11.30 18.04 5.80
CA ASN A 116 -10.66 19.34 6.03
C ASN A 116 -10.27 19.54 7.50
N GLU A 117 -11.07 19.00 8.43
CA GLU A 117 -10.90 19.09 9.89
C GLU A 117 -9.94 18.06 10.49
N ALA A 118 -9.41 17.12 9.72
CA ALA A 118 -8.56 16.08 10.28
C ALA A 118 -7.25 16.67 10.87
N ASN A 119 -6.82 16.07 11.97
CA ASN A 119 -5.62 16.48 12.71
C ASN A 119 -4.37 16.49 11.79
N ARG A 120 -3.49 17.48 11.96
CA ARG A 120 -2.19 17.59 11.27
C ARG A 120 -1.37 16.31 11.35
N GLU A 121 -1.31 15.69 12.52
CA GLU A 121 -0.59 14.45 12.79
C GLU A 121 -1.07 13.30 11.90
N PHE A 122 -2.38 13.21 11.77
CA PHE A 122 -3.03 12.20 10.96
C PHE A 122 -2.76 12.42 9.47
N LYS A 123 -2.94 13.67 8.98
CA LYS A 123 -2.62 14.04 7.60
C LYS A 123 -1.16 13.71 7.26
N ALA A 124 -0.22 14.05 8.14
CA ALA A 124 1.19 13.76 7.95
C ALA A 124 1.47 12.25 7.84
N GLY A 125 0.85 11.41 8.67
CA GLY A 125 0.98 9.96 8.61
C GLY A 125 0.50 9.37 7.28
N VAL A 126 -0.69 9.76 6.83
CA VAL A 126 -1.28 9.26 5.56
C VAL A 126 -0.46 9.73 4.35
N ILE A 127 -0.06 11.00 4.33
CA ILE A 127 0.79 11.55 3.26
C ILE A 127 2.16 10.84 3.23
N ALA A 128 2.76 10.57 4.39
CA ALA A 128 4.01 9.83 4.48
C ALA A 128 3.90 8.44 3.84
N VAL A 129 2.77 7.74 4.02
CA VAL A 129 2.49 6.47 3.32
C VAL A 129 2.45 6.65 1.81
N GLY A 130 1.68 7.63 1.32
CA GLY A 130 1.59 7.91 -0.13
C GLY A 130 2.95 8.23 -0.76
N ILE A 131 3.72 9.11 -0.12
CA ILE A 131 5.09 9.46 -0.54
C ILE A 131 6.01 8.25 -0.47
N ALA A 132 5.90 7.40 0.55
CA ALA A 132 6.72 6.20 0.66
C ALA A 132 6.51 5.24 -0.51
N ILE A 133 5.24 5.00 -0.89
CA ILE A 133 4.90 4.14 -2.03
C ILE A 133 5.43 4.75 -3.33
N ALA A 134 5.30 6.06 -3.51
CA ALA A 134 5.87 6.78 -4.65
C ALA A 134 7.39 6.59 -4.74
N LEU A 135 8.11 6.83 -3.65
CA LEU A 135 9.57 6.69 -3.57
C LEU A 135 10.02 5.24 -3.80
N LEU A 136 9.26 4.26 -3.33
CA LEU A 136 9.51 2.85 -3.57
C LEU A 136 9.21 2.42 -5.02
N CYS A 137 8.33 3.14 -5.72
CA CYS A 137 7.97 2.83 -7.09
C CYS A 137 9.03 3.30 -8.11
N CYS A 138 9.80 4.33 -7.77
CA CYS A 138 10.83 4.89 -8.65
C CYS A 138 11.93 3.87 -9.00
N GLU A 139 12.49 3.95 -10.22
CA GLU A 139 13.57 3.05 -10.66
C GLU A 139 14.81 3.12 -9.75
N GLN A 140 15.09 4.30 -9.21
CA GLN A 140 16.19 4.56 -8.28
C GLN A 140 15.81 4.30 -6.81
N ALA A 141 14.66 3.65 -6.55
CA ALA A 141 14.24 3.34 -5.20
C ALA A 141 15.33 2.58 -4.45
N ASN A 142 15.81 3.18 -3.37
CA ASN A 142 16.71 2.54 -2.44
C ASN A 142 16.00 2.42 -1.09
N PRO A 143 15.63 1.19 -0.66
CA PRO A 143 14.95 0.97 0.61
C PRO A 143 15.74 1.57 1.79
N LYS A 144 17.07 1.56 1.72
CA LYS A 144 17.96 2.07 2.78
C LYS A 144 17.87 3.59 2.95
N THR A 145 17.51 4.33 1.90
CA THR A 145 17.39 5.80 1.98
C THR A 145 15.96 6.25 2.20
N LEU A 146 14.95 5.37 2.13
CA LEU A 146 13.53 5.72 2.18
C LEU A 146 13.20 6.59 3.40
N ILE A 147 13.56 6.12 4.59
CA ILE A 147 13.28 6.83 5.85
C ILE A 147 13.99 8.19 5.88
N SER A 148 15.27 8.23 5.51
CA SER A 148 16.03 9.48 5.45
C SER A 148 15.45 10.50 4.47
N THR A 149 14.81 10.05 3.39
CA THR A 149 14.14 10.93 2.42
C THR A 149 12.78 11.41 2.94
N LEU A 150 12.03 10.55 3.63
CA LEU A 150 10.76 10.91 4.27
C LEU A 150 10.97 11.93 5.39
N LEU A 151 12.01 11.78 6.20
CA LEU A 151 12.34 12.72 7.28
C LEU A 151 12.70 14.13 6.78
N ARG A 152 13.09 14.29 5.51
CA ARG A 152 13.34 15.60 4.89
C ARG A 152 12.06 16.29 4.38
N GLN A 153 10.93 15.58 4.34
CA GLN A 153 9.68 16.16 3.86
C GLN A 153 9.12 17.09 4.93
N GLU A 154 8.85 18.34 4.57
CA GLU A 154 8.32 19.36 5.47
C GLU A 154 6.99 18.95 6.11
N ILE A 155 6.16 18.20 5.38
CA ILE A 155 4.86 17.70 5.86
C ILE A 155 4.99 16.76 7.06
N VAL A 156 6.12 16.06 7.17
CA VAL A 156 6.42 15.13 8.27
C VAL A 156 7.07 15.89 9.44
N ALA A 157 7.84 16.95 9.20
CA ALA A 157 8.61 17.62 10.24
C ALA A 157 7.77 18.08 11.45
N GLY A 158 8.25 17.73 12.65
CA GLY A 158 7.63 18.10 13.93
C GLY A 158 6.31 17.38 14.26
N THR A 159 6.07 16.21 13.66
CA THR A 159 4.89 15.37 13.90
C THR A 159 5.29 14.05 14.59
N LEU A 160 4.32 13.36 15.18
CA LEU A 160 4.48 12.02 15.75
C LEU A 160 5.07 11.03 14.75
N ILE A 161 4.66 11.09 13.48
CA ILE A 161 5.21 10.20 12.45
C ILE A 161 6.70 10.51 12.20
N HIS A 162 7.16 11.76 12.30
CA HIS A 162 8.59 12.08 12.23
C HIS A 162 9.38 11.42 13.35
N ASP A 163 8.88 11.47 14.57
CA ASP A 163 9.55 10.88 15.74
C ASP A 163 9.63 9.36 15.61
N HIS A 164 8.54 8.72 15.19
CA HIS A 164 8.53 7.28 14.94
C HIS A 164 9.43 6.88 13.77
N LEU A 165 9.45 7.64 12.67
CA LEU A 165 10.37 7.38 11.54
C LEU A 165 11.83 7.57 11.95
N THR A 166 12.13 8.56 12.80
CA THR A 166 13.46 8.77 13.37
C THR A 166 13.87 7.56 14.22
N GLN A 167 12.94 7.03 15.02
CA GLN A 167 13.18 5.82 15.79
C GLN A 167 13.38 4.59 14.90
N VAL A 168 12.57 4.43 13.86
CA VAL A 168 12.73 3.36 12.86
C VAL A 168 14.10 3.44 12.19
N GLN A 169 14.58 4.63 11.81
CA GLN A 169 15.91 4.78 11.23
C GLN A 169 17.02 4.30 12.18
N LYS A 170 16.92 4.64 13.47
CA LYS A 170 17.88 4.17 14.49
C LYS A 170 17.82 2.65 14.62
N LEU A 171 16.63 2.08 14.72
CA LEU A 171 16.40 0.64 14.85
C LEU A 171 16.89 -0.17 13.64
N LEU A 172 16.73 0.38 12.43
CA LEU A 172 17.27 -0.22 11.20
C LEU A 172 18.80 -0.18 11.21
N ASN A 173 19.40 0.93 11.64
CA ASN A 173 20.86 1.08 11.70
C ASN A 173 21.50 0.13 12.73
N THR A 174 20.83 -0.10 13.86
CA THR A 174 21.29 -1.02 14.91
C THR A 174 20.88 -2.47 14.69
N GLN A 175 20.14 -2.76 13.61
CA GLN A 175 19.58 -4.09 13.33
C GLN A 175 18.84 -4.69 14.54
N ALA A 176 18.04 -3.87 15.21
CA ALA A 176 17.35 -4.26 16.44
C ALA A 176 16.45 -5.50 16.23
N SER A 177 16.25 -6.29 17.28
CA SER A 177 15.34 -7.44 17.20
C SER A 177 13.88 -7.00 17.03
N LEU A 178 13.04 -7.85 16.45
CA LEU A 178 11.63 -7.54 16.22
C LEU A 178 10.86 -7.29 17.54
N THR A 179 11.19 -8.01 18.61
CA THR A 179 10.60 -7.81 19.94
C THR A 179 10.98 -6.46 20.54
N THR A 180 12.25 -6.05 20.40
CA THR A 180 12.72 -4.72 20.80
C THR A 180 12.00 -3.61 20.03
N VAL A 181 11.87 -3.78 18.71
CA VAL A 181 11.20 -2.80 17.84
C VAL A 181 9.74 -2.64 18.24
N TYR A 182 9.04 -3.76 18.42
CA TYR A 182 7.64 -3.75 18.86
C TYR A 182 7.50 -3.00 20.18
N ALA A 183 8.25 -3.40 21.22
CA ALA A 183 8.18 -2.76 22.54
C ALA A 183 8.50 -1.25 22.49
N GLN A 184 9.46 -0.82 21.67
CA GLN A 184 9.82 0.60 21.59
C GLN A 184 8.82 1.43 20.81
N LEU A 185 8.22 0.89 19.75
CA LEU A 185 7.25 1.63 18.94
C LEU A 185 5.84 1.63 19.55
N THR A 186 5.47 0.64 20.36
CA THR A 186 4.12 0.56 20.96
C THR A 186 4.05 1.03 22.41
N SER A 187 5.17 1.17 23.13
CA SER A 187 5.16 1.52 24.57
C SER A 187 4.60 2.91 24.87
N ALA A 188 4.64 3.85 23.92
CA ALA A 188 4.12 5.21 24.07
C ALA A 188 2.72 5.42 23.44
N SER A 189 2.09 4.36 22.90
CA SER A 189 0.87 4.48 22.09
C SER A 189 -0.40 4.41 22.94
N SER A 190 -0.71 5.51 23.64
CA SER A 190 -1.88 5.62 24.54
C SER A 190 -3.17 6.09 23.86
N SER A 191 -3.11 6.56 22.61
CA SER A 191 -4.27 7.06 21.86
C SER A 191 -4.45 6.30 20.54
N PRO A 192 -5.67 6.23 19.98
CA PRO A 192 -5.92 5.59 18.68
C PRO A 192 -4.99 6.14 17.57
N LEU A 193 -4.75 7.45 17.58
CA LEU A 193 -3.82 8.10 16.66
C LEU A 193 -2.37 7.62 16.86
N SER A 194 -1.86 7.57 18.10
CA SER A 194 -0.48 7.12 18.34
C SER A 194 -0.30 5.63 18.07
N GLN A 195 -1.34 4.81 18.21
CA GLN A 195 -1.36 3.40 17.81
C GLN A 195 -1.34 3.23 16.29
N ALA A 196 -2.11 4.05 15.57
CA ALA A 196 -2.08 4.11 14.11
C ALA A 196 -0.69 4.51 13.58
N ILE A 197 -0.08 5.56 14.15
CA ILE A 197 1.27 5.99 13.77
C ILE A 197 2.32 4.91 14.11
N ALA A 198 2.21 4.25 15.26
CA ALA A 198 3.08 3.13 15.62
C ALA A 198 2.93 1.96 14.63
N SER A 199 1.70 1.66 14.19
CA SER A 199 1.42 0.65 13.17
C SER A 199 2.06 0.98 11.82
N ILE A 200 1.98 2.24 11.39
CA ILE A 200 2.69 2.71 10.19
C ILE A 200 4.19 2.49 10.36
N ALA A 201 4.77 2.94 11.47
CA ALA A 201 6.20 2.82 11.75
C ALA A 201 6.70 1.36 11.83
N LEU A 202 5.91 0.47 12.44
CA LEU A 202 6.19 -0.96 12.46
C LEU A 202 6.21 -1.55 11.05
N ALA A 203 5.28 -1.13 10.19
CA ALA A 203 5.27 -1.56 8.80
C ALA A 203 6.51 -1.11 8.04
N PHE A 204 6.93 0.14 8.23
CA PHE A 204 8.19 0.64 7.67
C PHE A 204 9.39 -0.19 8.13
N TYR A 205 9.51 -0.47 9.42
CA TYR A 205 10.61 -1.27 9.93
C TYR A 205 10.59 -2.69 9.34
N CYS A 206 9.44 -3.37 9.37
CA CYS A 206 9.32 -4.74 8.86
C CYS A 206 9.64 -4.80 7.36
N GLY A 207 9.03 -3.92 6.57
CA GLY A 207 9.22 -3.82 5.13
C GLY A 207 10.67 -3.54 4.73
N LEU A 208 11.37 -2.68 5.47
CA LEU A 208 12.74 -2.27 5.13
C LEU A 208 13.83 -3.18 5.69
N SER A 209 13.62 -3.78 6.86
CA SER A 209 14.60 -4.70 7.47
C SER A 209 14.82 -5.98 6.66
N THR A 210 13.85 -6.35 5.82
CA THR A 210 13.90 -7.55 4.96
C THR A 210 13.39 -7.26 3.55
N ALA A 211 13.72 -6.08 3.02
CA ALA A 211 13.25 -5.58 1.73
C ALA A 211 13.46 -6.54 0.55
N ASP A 212 14.46 -7.41 0.63
CA ASP A 212 14.87 -8.33 -0.44
C ASP A 212 13.99 -9.58 -0.57
N SER A 213 13.04 -9.83 0.35
CA SER A 213 12.19 -11.02 0.27
C SER A 213 10.79 -10.83 0.84
N PHE A 214 9.79 -10.89 -0.05
CA PHE A 214 8.37 -10.78 0.30
C PHE A 214 7.92 -11.75 1.40
N GLY A 215 8.19 -13.05 1.20
CA GLY A 215 7.79 -14.08 2.14
C GLY A 215 8.45 -13.92 3.51
N LEU A 216 9.74 -13.52 3.55
CA LEU A 216 10.44 -13.29 4.82
C LEU A 216 9.87 -12.08 5.56
N THR A 217 9.60 -10.98 4.84
CA THR A 217 8.99 -9.78 5.42
C THR A 217 7.69 -10.10 6.13
N LEU A 218 6.79 -10.82 5.46
CA LEU A 218 5.48 -11.11 6.01
C LEU A 218 5.53 -12.15 7.12
N ARG A 219 6.35 -13.21 7.00
CA ARG A 219 6.52 -14.19 8.08
C ARG A 219 7.03 -13.53 9.36
N ARG A 220 8.01 -12.62 9.25
CA ARG A 220 8.51 -11.86 10.40
C ARG A 220 7.41 -10.95 10.97
N PHE A 221 6.69 -10.23 10.13
CA PHE A 221 5.60 -9.37 10.59
C PHE A 221 4.51 -10.15 11.34
N LEU A 222 4.11 -11.32 10.83
CA LEU A 222 3.08 -12.16 11.45
C LEU A 222 3.51 -12.77 12.80
N GLN A 223 4.81 -12.76 13.13
CA GLN A 223 5.33 -13.17 14.43
C GLN A 223 5.24 -12.07 15.50
N LEU A 224 4.80 -10.86 15.15
CA LEU A 224 4.59 -9.81 16.14
C LEU A 224 3.50 -10.22 17.15
N PRO A 225 3.58 -9.82 18.44
CA PRO A 225 2.58 -10.19 19.43
C PRO A 225 1.17 -9.72 19.08
N GLN A 226 1.04 -8.52 18.51
CA GLN A 226 -0.23 -7.97 18.06
C GLN A 226 -0.01 -7.22 16.74
N PRO A 227 -0.05 -7.92 15.59
CA PRO A 227 0.03 -7.29 14.28
C PRO A 227 -1.30 -6.60 13.95
N SER A 228 -1.28 -5.28 13.70
CA SER A 228 -2.46 -4.55 13.23
C SER A 228 -2.75 -4.82 11.75
N LEU A 229 -4.01 -4.70 11.36
CA LEU A 229 -4.49 -4.80 9.98
C LEU A 229 -3.88 -3.68 9.12
N LEU A 230 -3.74 -2.47 9.67
CA LEU A 230 -3.04 -1.39 9.00
C LEU A 230 -1.58 -1.76 8.70
N SER A 231 -0.85 -2.30 9.69
CA SER A 231 0.53 -2.71 9.45
C SER A 231 0.60 -3.86 8.43
N ALA A 232 -0.34 -4.81 8.47
CA ALA A 232 -0.40 -5.91 7.51
C ALA A 232 -0.57 -5.41 6.08
N LEU A 233 -1.53 -4.50 5.87
CA LEU A 233 -1.75 -3.82 4.59
C LEU A 233 -0.46 -3.13 4.11
N LEU A 234 0.15 -2.30 4.95
CA LEU A 234 1.32 -1.52 4.57
C LEU A 234 2.56 -2.37 4.30
N VAL A 235 2.82 -3.38 5.13
CA VAL A 235 3.92 -4.34 4.92
C VAL A 235 3.72 -5.07 3.59
N SER A 236 2.50 -5.54 3.32
CA SER A 236 2.18 -6.26 2.08
C SER A 236 2.33 -5.37 0.85
N ALA A 237 1.88 -4.11 0.92
CA ALA A 237 2.00 -3.15 -0.16
C ALA A 237 3.46 -2.77 -0.42
N MET A 238 4.21 -2.38 0.61
CA MET A 238 5.62 -2.00 0.50
C MET A 238 6.46 -3.16 -0.04
N SER A 239 6.27 -4.35 0.54
CA SER A 239 7.02 -5.53 0.12
C SER A 239 6.64 -5.94 -1.30
N GLY A 240 5.38 -5.80 -1.69
CA GLY A 240 4.90 -6.00 -3.06
C GLY A 240 5.56 -5.07 -4.08
N VAL A 241 5.69 -3.77 -3.76
CA VAL A 241 6.42 -2.81 -4.61
C VAL A 241 7.89 -3.18 -4.74
N LEU A 242 8.53 -3.50 -3.62
CA LEU A 242 9.97 -3.80 -3.53
C LEU A 242 10.36 -5.06 -4.28
N ASN A 243 9.59 -6.14 -4.08
CA ASN A 243 9.87 -7.46 -4.60
C ASN A 243 9.21 -7.69 -5.97
N SER A 244 8.30 -6.80 -6.36
CA SER A 244 7.50 -6.87 -7.58
C SER A 244 6.62 -8.13 -7.67
N LEU A 245 5.86 -8.25 -8.76
CA LEU A 245 5.10 -9.46 -9.08
C LEU A 245 5.91 -10.77 -8.94
N LYS A 246 7.19 -10.73 -9.34
CA LYS A 246 8.05 -11.92 -9.42
C LYS A 246 8.54 -12.42 -8.06
N GLY A 247 8.59 -11.54 -7.06
CA GLY A 247 9.06 -11.88 -5.72
C GLY A 247 7.95 -12.38 -4.79
N ILE A 248 6.69 -12.34 -5.23
CA ILE A 248 5.55 -12.87 -4.47
C ILE A 248 5.47 -14.39 -4.69
N PRO A 249 5.55 -15.23 -3.64
CA PRO A 249 5.52 -16.69 -3.78
C PRO A 249 4.27 -17.20 -4.49
N LEU A 250 4.44 -18.18 -5.38
CA LEU A 250 3.32 -18.73 -6.16
C LEU A 250 2.26 -19.39 -5.27
N ASP A 251 2.68 -20.09 -4.22
CA ASP A 251 1.77 -20.76 -3.27
C ASP A 251 0.79 -19.79 -2.61
N TRP A 252 1.23 -18.55 -2.42
CA TRP A 252 0.41 -17.49 -1.84
C TRP A 252 -0.54 -16.87 -2.88
N GLN A 253 -0.24 -17.01 -4.18
CA GLN A 253 -1.11 -16.56 -5.27
C GLN A 253 -2.15 -17.62 -5.66
N THR A 254 -1.92 -18.91 -5.39
CA THR A 254 -2.78 -20.05 -5.76
C THR A 254 -4.27 -19.82 -5.47
N PRO A 255 -4.66 -19.33 -4.28
CA PRO A 255 -6.09 -19.10 -4.00
C PRO A 255 -6.73 -18.09 -4.94
N LEU A 256 -6.00 -17.04 -5.32
CA LEU A 256 -6.49 -15.98 -6.22
C LEU A 256 -6.70 -16.47 -7.66
N PHE A 257 -6.01 -17.55 -8.07
CA PHE A 257 -6.28 -18.23 -9.34
C PHE A 257 -7.55 -19.08 -9.27
N MET A 258 -7.84 -19.68 -8.11
CA MET A 258 -9.00 -20.56 -7.93
C MET A 258 -10.30 -19.78 -7.76
N GLN A 259 -10.27 -18.59 -7.17
CA GLN A 259 -11.43 -17.70 -7.08
C GLN A 259 -11.98 -17.30 -8.45
N SER A 260 -11.12 -17.21 -9.47
CA SER A 260 -11.54 -16.97 -10.86
C SER A 260 -12.48 -18.04 -11.42
N ARG A 261 -12.48 -19.26 -10.85
CA ARG A 261 -13.32 -20.37 -11.32
C ARG A 261 -14.70 -20.41 -10.67
N ASN A 262 -14.85 -19.80 -9.48
CA ASN A 262 -16.04 -19.96 -8.65
C ASN A 262 -16.92 -18.69 -8.62
N THR A 263 -16.37 -17.53 -8.97
CA THR A 263 -17.11 -16.26 -8.93
C THR A 263 -16.60 -15.30 -10.01
N GLU A 264 -17.31 -15.25 -11.15
CA GLU A 264 -17.08 -14.21 -12.16
C GLU A 264 -17.26 -12.83 -11.52
N GLY A 265 -16.25 -11.96 -11.68
CA GLY A 265 -16.28 -10.59 -11.14
C GLY A 265 -15.75 -10.40 -9.71
N SER A 266 -15.21 -11.42 -9.04
CA SER A 266 -14.61 -11.24 -7.71
C SER A 266 -13.48 -10.19 -7.74
N PRO A 267 -13.45 -9.18 -6.83
CA PRO A 267 -12.38 -8.20 -6.75
C PRO A 267 -11.03 -8.82 -6.36
N LEU A 268 -11.05 -10.00 -5.73
CA LEU A 268 -9.86 -10.77 -5.36
C LEU A 268 -9.39 -11.73 -6.46
N CYS A 269 -10.09 -11.82 -7.58
CA CYS A 269 -9.61 -12.56 -8.74
C CYS A 269 -8.29 -11.95 -9.23
N ARG A 270 -7.25 -12.78 -9.39
CA ARG A 270 -5.92 -12.33 -9.84
C ARG A 270 -5.98 -11.52 -11.12
N GLN A 271 -6.82 -11.91 -12.08
CA GLN A 271 -6.95 -11.19 -13.35
C GLN A 271 -7.51 -9.77 -13.16
N ASN A 272 -8.51 -9.62 -12.28
CA ASN A 272 -9.07 -8.32 -11.94
C ASN A 272 -8.05 -7.45 -11.20
N ILE A 273 -7.31 -8.01 -10.24
CA ILE A 273 -6.26 -7.28 -9.51
C ILE A 273 -5.21 -6.73 -10.48
N LEU A 274 -4.74 -7.57 -11.41
CA LEU A 274 -3.75 -7.15 -12.39
C LEU A 274 -4.32 -6.15 -13.40
N SER A 275 -5.58 -6.30 -13.83
CA SER A 275 -6.19 -5.36 -14.78
C SER A 275 -6.31 -3.96 -14.18
N HIS A 276 -6.67 -3.82 -12.91
CA HIS A 276 -6.68 -2.50 -12.24
C HIS A 276 -5.28 -1.88 -12.24
N SER A 277 -4.24 -2.65 -11.93
CA SER A 277 -2.87 -2.14 -11.96
C SER A 277 -2.40 -1.75 -13.37
N ASP A 278 -2.79 -2.52 -14.39
CA ASP A 278 -2.46 -2.26 -15.79
C ASP A 278 -3.18 -1.01 -16.31
N HIS A 279 -4.45 -0.84 -15.96
CA HIS A 279 -5.23 0.35 -16.30
C HIS A 279 -4.63 1.60 -15.64
N LEU A 280 -4.27 1.53 -14.35
CA LEU A 280 -3.65 2.64 -13.64
C LEU A 280 -2.34 3.07 -14.31
N LEU A 281 -1.50 2.11 -14.69
CA LEU A 281 -0.24 2.41 -15.37
C LEU A 281 -0.49 2.95 -16.79
N SER A 282 -1.44 2.39 -17.53
CA SER A 282 -1.79 2.85 -18.87
C SER A 282 -2.26 4.31 -18.85
N LEU A 283 -3.12 4.65 -17.89
CA LEU A 283 -3.56 6.02 -17.66
C LEU A 283 -2.38 6.94 -17.34
N TRP A 284 -1.45 6.49 -16.50
CA TRP A 284 -0.25 7.26 -16.15
C TRP A 284 0.65 7.52 -17.38
N PHE A 285 0.75 6.55 -18.29
CA PHE A 285 1.43 6.74 -19.57
C PHE A 285 0.68 7.69 -20.53
N GLY A 286 -0.56 8.07 -20.22
CA GLY A 286 -1.42 8.88 -21.09
C GLY A 286 -2.21 8.06 -22.12
N TYR A 287 -2.26 6.73 -21.98
CA TYR A 287 -3.13 5.90 -22.80
C TYR A 287 -4.56 5.96 -22.25
N TYR A 288 -5.44 6.63 -22.99
CA TYR A 288 -6.87 6.59 -22.74
C TYR A 288 -7.46 5.38 -23.46
N THR A 289 -7.98 4.40 -22.71
CA THR A 289 -8.91 3.43 -23.27
C THR A 289 -10.20 4.17 -23.55
N LEU A 290 -10.43 4.56 -24.81
CA LEU A 290 -11.73 5.00 -25.29
C LEU A 290 -12.71 3.86 -25.01
N GLY A 291 -13.62 4.07 -24.07
CA GLY A 291 -14.58 3.05 -23.66
C GLY A 291 -15.43 2.54 -24.82
N GLU A 292 -15.77 1.26 -24.73
CA GLU A 292 -16.75 0.56 -25.57
C GLU A 292 -18.02 1.41 -25.72
N GLY A 293 -18.28 1.91 -26.93
CA GLY A 293 -19.43 2.77 -27.22
C GLY A 293 -19.27 3.73 -28.40
N ILE A 294 -18.09 3.86 -28.99
CA ILE A 294 -17.87 4.71 -30.18
C ILE A 294 -17.81 3.79 -31.43
N PRO A 295 -18.63 4.02 -32.48
CA PRO A 295 -18.66 3.17 -33.67
C PRO A 295 -17.31 3.22 -34.44
N PRO A 296 -16.93 2.13 -35.13
CA PRO A 296 -15.57 1.89 -35.62
C PRO A 296 -15.26 2.61 -36.95
N HIS A 297 -15.55 3.91 -37.03
CA HIS A 297 -15.24 4.74 -38.21
C HIS A 297 -14.59 6.07 -37.83
N SER A 298 -13.53 6.01 -37.03
CA SER A 298 -12.55 7.09 -36.89
C SER A 298 -11.20 6.52 -36.45
N LEU A 299 -10.70 5.54 -37.22
CA LEU A 299 -9.29 5.18 -37.25
C LEU A 299 -8.53 6.32 -37.92
N LEU A 300 -8.03 7.26 -37.12
CA LEU A 300 -6.81 8.01 -37.40
C LEU A 300 -6.40 8.72 -36.10
N GLU A 301 -5.17 8.43 -35.69
CA GLU A 301 -4.45 9.00 -34.57
C GLU A 301 -4.79 8.42 -33.19
N GLN A 302 -4.11 7.32 -32.86
CA GLN A 302 -3.59 7.12 -31.50
C GLN A 302 -2.72 8.34 -31.16
N SER A 303 -3.38 9.42 -30.78
CA SER A 303 -2.75 10.64 -30.34
C SER A 303 -2.31 10.37 -28.91
N ALA A 304 -1.01 10.10 -28.75
CA ALA A 304 -0.35 10.18 -27.46
C ALA A 304 -0.37 11.65 -27.01
N VAL A 305 -1.53 12.10 -26.55
CA VAL A 305 -1.68 13.39 -25.88
C VAL A 305 -1.05 13.19 -24.51
N SER A 306 0.03 13.91 -24.21
CA SER A 306 0.57 14.04 -22.86
C SER A 306 -0.60 14.16 -21.90
N ALA A 307 -0.72 13.25 -20.93
CA ALA A 307 -1.80 13.25 -19.96
C ALA A 307 -2.06 14.69 -19.49
N PRO A 308 -3.26 15.28 -19.69
CA PRO A 308 -3.52 16.69 -19.38
C PRO A 308 -3.31 17.00 -17.88
N ILE A 309 -3.21 15.97 -17.04
CA ILE A 309 -3.07 16.05 -15.60
C ILE A 309 -1.60 15.94 -15.14
N ILE A 310 -0.66 15.46 -15.98
CA ILE A 310 0.75 15.26 -15.61
C ILE A 310 1.65 16.04 -16.57
N LEU A 311 1.98 17.28 -16.18
CA LEU A 311 3.04 18.04 -16.86
C LEU A 311 4.40 17.42 -16.53
N ARG A 312 5.03 16.77 -17.51
CA ARG A 312 6.41 16.28 -17.39
C ARG A 312 7.38 17.47 -17.43
N SER A 313 8.14 17.69 -16.36
CA SER A 313 9.31 18.56 -16.41
C SER A 313 10.40 17.89 -17.25
N ARG A 314 10.70 18.45 -18.42
CA ARG A 314 11.90 18.08 -19.19
C ARG A 314 13.11 18.67 -18.48
N ASN A 315 13.84 17.86 -17.72
CA ASN A 315 15.20 18.22 -17.31
C ASN A 315 16.06 18.36 -18.57
N LYS A 316 16.38 19.61 -18.92
CA LYS A 316 17.44 19.92 -19.88
C LYS A 316 18.76 19.52 -19.23
N ARG A 317 19.50 18.63 -19.89
CA ARG A 317 20.91 18.34 -19.59
C ARG A 317 21.76 19.58 -19.82
#